data_AF-A0A2H5VN93-F1
#
_entry.id   AF-A0A2H5VN93-F1
#
_cell.length_a   1.000
_cell.length_b   1.000
_cell.length_c   1.000
_cell.angle_alpha   90.00
_cell.angle_beta   90.00
_cell.angle_gamma   90.00
#
_symmetry.space_group_name_H-M   'P 1'
#
loop_
_entity.id
_entity.type
_entity.pdbx_description
1 polymer ?
#
loop_
_entity_poly.entity_id
_entity_poly.type
_entity_poly.pdbx_seq_one_letter_code
_entity_poly.pdbx_strand_id
1 'polypeptide(L)' 'MIELLNRVRNEKGQGMAEYALILVLVSIAAIAALTALGTSIENVFRQIADAL' A
#
# COMPACT_ATOMS: atom_id res chain seq x y z
N MET A 1 5.38 17.47 -37.58
CA MET A 1 6.56 17.72 -36.71
C MET A 1 6.19 17.79 -35.22
N ILE A 2 5.17 18.57 -34.85
CA ILE A 2 4.77 18.79 -33.44
C ILE A 2 4.14 17.53 -32.79
N GLU A 3 3.42 16.71 -33.56
CA GLU A 3 2.75 15.49 -33.06
C GLU A 3 3.73 14.38 -32.61
N LEU A 4 4.89 14.26 -33.27
CA LEU A 4 5.90 13.25 -32.91
C LEU A 4 6.62 13.61 -31.60
N LEU A 5 6.87 14.90 -31.37
CA LEU A 5 7.42 15.40 -30.12
C LEU A 5 6.47 15.19 -28.93
N ASN A 6 5.16 15.18 -29.18
CA ASN A 6 4.15 14.94 -28.15
C ASN A 6 4.03 13.45 -27.78
N ARG A 7 4.25 12.52 -28.73
CA ARG A 7 4.28 11.06 -28.45
C ARG A 7 5.45 10.67 -27.54
N VAL A 8 6.65 11.18 -27.81
CA VAL A 8 7.85 10.87 -27.00
C VAL A 8 7.73 11.41 -25.57
N ARG A 9 6.97 12.50 -25.36
CA ARG A 9 6.74 13.06 -24.02
C ARG A 9 5.70 12.28 -23.19
N ASN A 10 4.84 11.50 -23.85
CA ASN A 10 3.77 10.72 -23.21
C ASN A 10 4.14 9.25 -22.91
N GLU A 11 5.27 8.74 -23.40
CA GLU A 11 5.79 7.41 -23.06
C GLU A 11 6.69 7.43 -21.81
N LYS A 12 6.48 8.40 -20.91
CA LYS A 12 7.12 8.47 -19.58
C LYS A 12 6.35 7.69 -18.50
N GLY A 13 5.72 6.57 -18.86
CA GLY A 13 5.43 5.54 -17.88
C GLY A 13 6.69 4.68 -17.77
N GLN A 14 7.55 4.84 -16.77
CA GLN A 14 7.38 4.17 -15.49
C GLN A 14 6.51 2.91 -15.69
N GLY A 15 7.17 1.81 -16.05
CA GLY A 15 6.52 0.65 -16.64
C GLY A 15 5.38 0.16 -15.75
N MET A 16 4.26 -0.27 -16.34
CA MET A 16 3.11 -0.78 -15.58
C MET A 16 3.50 -1.86 -14.56
N ALA A 17 4.58 -2.61 -14.83
CA ALA A 17 5.17 -3.56 -13.90
C ALA A 17 5.77 -2.89 -12.63
N GLU A 18 6.42 -1.75 -12.74
CA GLU A 18 7.03 -1.05 -11.59
C GLU A 18 5.97 -0.50 -10.63
N TYR A 19 4.89 0.08 -11.17
CA TYR A 19 3.75 0.50 -10.36
C TYR A 19 3.08 -0.70 -9.68
N ALA A 20 2.93 -1.83 -10.37
CA ALA A 20 2.40 -3.05 -9.78
C ALA A 20 3.28 -3.57 -8.63
N LEU A 21 4.61 -3.53 -8.79
CA LEU A 21 5.55 -3.93 -7.74
C LEU A 21 5.45 -3.03 -6.50
N ILE A 22 5.36 -1.71 -6.68
CA ILE A 22 5.17 -0.78 -5.56
C ILE A 22 3.81 -1.02 -4.87
N LEU A 23 2.74 -1.19 -5.65
CA LEU A 23 1.41 -1.47 -5.09
C LEU A 23 1.41 -2.77 -4.26
N VAL A 24 2.03 -3.85 -4.74
CA VAL A 24 2.16 -5.10 -3.98
C VAL A 24 2.92 -4.89 -2.68
N LEU A 25 4.04 -4.17 -2.72
CA LEU A 25 4.84 -3.88 -1.53
C LEU A 25 4.03 -3.09 -0.48
N VAL A 26 3.34 -2.04 -0.91
CA VAL A 26 2.51 -1.20 -0.03
C VAL A 26 1.33 -2.00 0.53
N SER A 27 0.69 -2.84 -0.28
CA SER A 27 -0.40 -3.71 0.19
C SER A 27 0.06 -4.69 1.27
N ILE A 28 1.21 -5.34 1.10
CA ILE A 28 1.76 -6.25 2.11
C ILE A 28 2.09 -5.50 3.40
N ALA A 29 2.74 -4.33 3.29
CA ALA A 29 3.05 -3.49 4.44
C ALA A 29 1.79 -3.04 5.19
N ALA A 30 0.74 -2.63 4.46
CA ALA A 30 -0.54 -2.24 5.04
C ALA A 30 -1.22 -3.40 5.77
N ILE A 31 -1.24 -4.61 5.18
CA ILE A 31 -1.80 -5.81 5.82
C ILE A 31 -1.06 -6.07 7.13
N ALA A 32 0.27 -6.12 7.11
CA ALA A 32 1.07 -6.37 8.32
C ALA A 32 0.82 -5.34 9.42
N ALA A 33 0.76 -4.05 9.06
CA ALA A 33 0.50 -2.97 10.01
C ALA A 33 -0.91 -3.07 10.62
N LEU A 34 -1.93 -3.32 9.80
CA LEU A 34 -3.31 -3.46 10.26
C LEU A 34 -3.51 -4.71 11.11
N THR A 35 -2.84 -5.83 10.79
CA THR A 35 -2.86 -7.04 11.63
C THR A 35 -2.25 -6.77 13.00
N ALA A 36 -1.06 -6.15 13.06
CA ALA A 36 -0.41 -5.82 14.33
C ALA A 36 -1.24 -4.84 15.17
N LEU A 37 -1.86 -3.84 14.53
CA LEU A 37 -2.79 -2.93 15.19
C LEU A 37 -4.01 -3.67 15.73
N GLY A 38 -4.59 -4.58 14.94
CA GLY A 38 -5.72 -5.41 15.35
C GLY A 38 -5.42 -6.25 16.60
N THR A 39 -4.28 -6.93 16.63
CA THR A 39 -3.82 -7.69 17.81
C THR A 39 -3.64 -6.78 19.03
N SER A 40 -3.07 -5.59 18.85
CA SER A 40 -2.88 -4.64 19.95
C SER A 40 -4.20 -4.17 20.54
N ILE A 41 -5.17 -3.86 19.68
CA ILE A 41 -6.53 -3.47 20.08
C ILE A 41 -7.23 -4.61 20.82
N GLU A 42 -7.16 -5.85 20.28
CA GLU A 42 -7.73 -7.03 20.92
C GLU A 42 -7.17 -7.23 22.34
N ASN A 43 -5.86 -7.07 22.52
CA ASN A 43 -5.20 -7.17 23.82
C ASN A 43 -5.72 -6.13 24.82
N VAL A 44 -5.93 -4.88 24.39
CA VAL A 44 -6.52 -3.85 25.27
C VAL A 44 -7.94 -4.22 25.67
N PHE A 45 -8.77 -4.68 24.73
CA PHE A 45 -10.13 -5.11 25.05
C PHE A 45 -10.15 -6.30 26.02
N ARG A 46 -9.26 -7.27 25.86
CA ARG A 46 -9.11 -8.41 26.79
C ARG A 46 -8.70 -7.93 28.18
N GLN A 47 -7.72 -7.04 28.30
CA GLN A 47 -7.33 -6.48 29.59
C GLN A 47 -8.49 -5.77 30.31
N ILE A 48 -9.32 -5.03 29.58
CA ILE A 48 -10.51 -4.39 30.14
C ILE A 48 -11.52 -5.44 30.58
N ALA A 49 -11.78 -6.46 29.76
CA ALA A 49 -12.73 -7.53 30.07
C ALA A 49 -12.31 -8.36 31.29
N ASP A 50 -11.01 -8.62 31.46
CA ASP A 50 -10.47 -9.36 32.60
C ASP A 50 -10.49 -8.55 33.91
N ALA A 51 -10.59 -7.22 33.83
CA ALA A 51 -10.63 -6.30 34.97
C ALA A 51 -12.04 -5.99 35.48
N LEU A 52 -13.08 -6.42 34.75
CA LEU A 52 -14.51 -6.33 35.11
C LEU A 52 -14.95 -7.55 35.92
#